data_AF-A0A820IRM3-F1
#
_entry.id   AF-A0A820IRM3-F1
#
_cell.length_a   1.000
_cell.length_b   1.000
_cell.length_c   1.000
_cell.angle_alpha   90.00
_cell.angle_beta   90.00
_cell.angle_gamma   90.00
#
_symmetry.space_group_name_H-M   'P 1'
#
loop_
_entity.id
_entity.type
_entity.pdbx_description
1 polymer ?
#
loop_
_entity_poly.entity_id
_entity_poly.type
_entity_poly.pdbx_seq_one_letter_code
_entity_poly.pdbx_strand_id
1 'polypeptide(L)'
;MEENLMINDNRHHDNSYVSTCTIRGVPIVSLITDGKERLCLAQISNDLLKGFSYNEIHNRRVALGITCVQCTPVQLELLRRAGAMPSSSRRCGMITRREAERLVNSFLE
;
A
#
# COMPACT_ATOMS: atom_id res chain seq x y z
N MET A 1 32.08 -14.84 -15.90
CA MET A 1 32.38 -14.31 -14.55
C MET A 1 31.31 -13.29 -14.25
N GLU A 2 30.20 -13.73 -13.69
CA GLU A 2 29.15 -12.83 -13.21
C GLU A 2 29.44 -12.59 -11.72
N GLU A 3 29.91 -11.38 -11.42
CA GLU A 3 30.09 -10.91 -10.06
C GLU A 3 28.72 -10.70 -9.42
N ASN A 4 28.27 -11.70 -8.65
CA ASN A 4 27.19 -11.54 -7.69
C ASN A 4 27.69 -10.62 -6.57
N LEU A 5 27.37 -9.33 -6.66
CA LEU A 5 27.56 -8.38 -5.58
C LEU A 5 26.56 -8.68 -4.45
N MET A 6 26.97 -9.53 -3.50
CA MET A 6 26.30 -9.64 -2.21
C MET A 6 26.47 -8.31 -1.46
N ILE A 7 25.47 -7.44 -1.53
CA ILE A 7 25.36 -6.29 -0.63
C ILE A 7 24.95 -6.84 0.74
N ASN A 8 25.95 -6.93 1.61
CA ASN A 8 25.79 -7.34 2.99
C ASN A 8 25.19 -6.16 3.79
N ASP A 9 23.87 -6.03 3.75
CA ASP A 9 23.14 -5.01 4.52
C ASP A 9 22.45 -5.68 5.71
N ASN A 10 23.03 -5.47 6.88
CA ASN A 10 22.60 -6.02 8.16
C ASN A 10 21.36 -5.26 8.67
N ARG A 11 20.24 -5.35 7.95
CA ARG A 11 18.95 -4.74 8.31
C ARG A 11 17.92 -5.84 8.50
N HIS A 12 17.21 -5.79 9.63
CA HIS A 12 16.17 -6.74 10.02
C HIS A 12 15.40 -7.29 8.81
N HIS A 13 15.57 -8.59 8.58
CA HIS A 13 14.93 -9.36 7.51
C HIS A 13 13.44 -9.53 7.86
N ASP A 14 12.70 -8.43 7.83
CA ASP A 14 11.25 -8.50 7.80
C ASP A 14 10.92 -9.06 6.43
N ASN A 15 10.54 -10.34 6.37
CA ASN A 15 10.31 -11.10 5.14
C ASN A 15 8.99 -10.64 4.47
N SER A 16 8.92 -9.35 4.15
CA SER A 16 7.78 -8.68 3.54
C SER A 16 7.80 -8.99 2.06
N TYR A 17 6.98 -9.96 1.67
CA TYR A 17 6.75 -10.29 0.26
C TYR A 17 5.92 -9.22 -0.42
N VAL A 18 6.39 -8.73 -1.57
CA VAL A 18 5.65 -7.84 -2.46
C VAL A 18 4.77 -8.68 -3.36
N SER A 19 3.48 -8.36 -3.39
CA SER A 19 2.50 -8.96 -4.30
C SER A 19 1.65 -7.86 -4.94
N THR A 20 0.68 -8.26 -5.76
CA THR A 20 -0.29 -7.35 -6.38
C THR A 20 -1.69 -7.94 -6.26
N CYS A 21 -2.65 -7.09 -5.91
CA CYS A 21 -4.05 -7.43 -5.77
C CYS A 21 -4.87 -6.54 -6.70
N THR A 22 -5.81 -7.11 -7.47
CA THR A 22 -6.68 -6.34 -8.36
C THR A 22 -7.92 -5.83 -7.61
N ILE A 23 -8.16 -4.52 -7.62
CA ILE A 23 -9.36 -3.87 -7.10
C ILE A 23 -10.06 -3.15 -8.25
N ARG A 24 -11.31 -3.54 -8.56
CA ARG A 24 -12.10 -3.01 -9.70
C ARG A 24 -11.31 -2.91 -11.02
N GLY A 25 -10.52 -3.94 -11.32
CA GLY A 25 -9.71 -4.02 -12.54
C GLY A 25 -8.36 -3.29 -12.50
N VAL A 26 -8.04 -2.59 -11.40
CA VAL A 26 -6.75 -1.90 -11.23
C VAL A 26 -5.81 -2.73 -10.34
N PRO A 27 -4.57 -3.01 -10.77
CA PRO A 27 -3.57 -3.68 -9.95
C PRO A 27 -3.03 -2.74 -8.86
N ILE A 28 -3.16 -3.16 -7.59
CA ILE A 28 -2.67 -2.44 -6.42
C ILE A 28 -1.60 -3.28 -5.72
N VAL A 29 -0.46 -2.67 -5.43
CA VAL A 29 0.65 -3.34 -4.73
C VAL A 29 0.22 -3.66 -3.30
N SER A 30 0.53 -4.89 -2.88
CA SER A 30 0.27 -5.40 -1.54
C SER A 30 1.53 -5.92 -0.87
N LEU A 31 1.55 -5.86 0.46
CA LEU A 31 2.55 -6.46 1.33
C LEU A 31 1.87 -7.39 2.33
N ILE A 32 2.56 -8.45 2.75
CA ILE A 32 2.15 -9.24 3.91
C ILE A 32 2.68 -8.59 5.18
N THR A 33 1.78 -8.27 6.12
CA THR A 33 2.11 -7.74 7.44
C THR A 33 1.31 -8.49 8.48
N ASP A 34 1.98 -9.10 9.47
CA ASP A 34 1.37 -9.93 10.52
C ASP A 34 0.45 -11.04 9.95
N GLY A 35 0.89 -11.71 8.89
CA GLY A 35 0.14 -12.76 8.21
C GLY A 35 -1.09 -12.27 7.43
N LYS A 36 -1.28 -10.95 7.27
CA LYS A 36 -2.39 -10.36 6.52
C LYS A 36 -1.88 -9.59 5.31
N GLU A 37 -2.56 -9.79 4.18
CA GLU A 37 -2.34 -8.96 2.99
C GLU A 37 -2.89 -7.56 3.21
N ARG A 38 -2.05 -6.55 2.95
CA ARG A 38 -2.40 -5.14 3.03
C ARG A 38 -1.95 -4.41 1.78
N LEU A 39 -2.84 -3.57 1.27
CA LEU A 39 -2.70 -2.81 0.03
C LEU A 39 -2.24 -1.38 0.34
N CYS A 40 -1.47 -0.81 -0.59
CA CYS A 40 -1.06 0.59 -0.55
C CYS A 40 -2.28 1.53 -0.63
N LEU A 41 -2.58 2.26 0.44
CA LEU A 41 -3.71 3.20 0.47
C LEU A 41 -3.52 4.36 -0.51
N ALA A 42 -2.29 4.87 -0.62
CA ALA A 42 -2.01 6.00 -1.52
C ALA A 42 -2.26 5.62 -2.98
N GLN A 43 -1.95 4.39 -3.38
CA GLN A 43 -2.23 3.90 -4.73
C GLN A 43 -3.74 3.78 -4.98
N ILE A 44 -4.50 3.25 -4.01
CA ILE A 44 -5.97 3.24 -4.08
C ILE A 44 -6.51 4.66 -4.25
N SER A 45 -6.01 5.62 -3.46
CA SER A 45 -6.41 7.03 -3.58
C SER A 45 -6.11 7.60 -4.97
N ASN A 46 -4.91 7.34 -5.50
CA ASN A 46 -4.44 7.95 -6.76
C ASN A 46 -5.00 7.29 -8.02
N ASP A 47 -5.30 5.99 -7.99
CA ASP A 47 -5.70 5.25 -9.18
C ASP A 47 -7.22 5.08 -9.26
N LEU A 48 -7.86 4.76 -8.13
CA LEU A 48 -9.28 4.43 -8.07
C LEU A 48 -10.16 5.60 -7.61
N LEU A 49 -9.61 6.50 -6.77
CA LEU A 49 -10.36 7.59 -6.14
C LEU A 49 -9.83 8.97 -6.51
N LYS A 50 -9.11 9.11 -7.63
CA LYS A 50 -8.45 10.34 -8.07
C LYS A 50 -9.36 11.57 -8.24
N GLY A 51 -10.67 11.33 -8.39
CA GLY A 51 -11.68 12.37 -8.51
C GLY A 51 -12.13 12.98 -7.16
N PHE A 52 -11.69 12.41 -6.04
CA PHE A 52 -12.04 12.86 -4.70
C PHE A 52 -10.82 13.46 -4.01
N SER A 53 -11.06 14.49 -3.21
CA SER A 53 -10.01 15.11 -2.41
C SER A 53 -9.50 14.16 -1.33
N TYR A 54 -8.26 14.38 -0.89
CA TYR A 54 -7.68 13.65 0.24
C TYR A 54 -8.59 13.71 1.48
N ASN A 55 -9.19 14.87 1.76
CA ASN A 55 -10.06 15.06 2.91
C ASN A 55 -11.34 14.21 2.83
N GLU A 56 -11.97 14.13 1.65
CA GLU A 56 -13.13 13.27 1.43
C GLU A 56 -12.79 11.80 1.65
N ILE A 57 -11.70 11.32 1.04
CA ILE A 57 -11.23 9.94 1.18
C ILE A 57 -10.90 9.63 2.64
N HIS A 58 -10.23 10.55 3.33
CA HIS A 58 -9.89 10.43 4.75
C HIS A 58 -11.15 10.32 5.62
N ASN A 59 -12.10 11.24 5.45
CA ASN A 59 -13.33 11.28 6.24
C ASN A 59 -14.19 10.04 6.00
N ARG A 60 -14.32 9.61 4.74
CA ARG A 60 -15.06 8.39 4.40
C ARG A 60 -14.42 7.15 5.02
N ARG A 61 -13.10 7.02 4.94
CA ARG A 61 -12.35 5.93 5.59
C ARG A 61 -12.62 5.88 7.10
N VAL A 62 -12.59 7.04 7.77
CA VAL A 62 -12.89 7.15 9.21
C VAL A 62 -14.32 6.74 9.50
N ALA A 63 -15.30 7.23 8.74
CA ALA A 63 -16.71 6.89 8.90
C ALA A 63 -17.01 5.39 8.72
N LEU A 64 -16.25 4.71 7.86
CA LEU A 64 -16.36 3.26 7.64
C LEU A 64 -15.65 2.40 8.71
N GLY A 65 -14.95 3.04 9.66
CA GLY A 65 -14.16 2.37 10.70
C GLY A 65 -12.91 1.66 10.17
N ILE A 66 -12.34 2.13 9.06
CA ILE A 66 -11.16 1.50 8.43
C ILE A 66 -9.87 2.02 9.06
N THR A 67 -9.11 1.12 9.69
CA THR A 67 -7.85 1.47 10.37
C THR A 67 -6.65 1.24 9.46
N CYS A 68 -5.82 2.27 9.31
CA CYS A 68 -4.58 2.17 8.54
C CYS A 68 -3.44 1.63 9.40
N VAL A 69 -2.72 0.64 8.89
CA VAL A 69 -1.40 0.29 9.41
C VAL A 69 -0.36 1.14 8.70
N GLN A 70 0.48 1.85 9.47
CA GLN A 70 1.57 2.63 8.87
C GLN A 70 2.67 1.69 8.41
N CYS A 71 3.22 1.94 7.23
CA CYS A 71 4.38 1.22 6.76
C CYS A 71 5.57 1.44 7.71
N THR A 72 6.31 0.37 8.01
CA THR A 72 7.68 0.51 8.50
C THR A 72 8.55 1.16 7.42
N PRO A 73 9.72 1.75 7.76
CA PRO A 73 10.62 2.30 6.75
C PRO A 73 11.02 1.28 5.67
N VAL A 74 11.18 0.01 6.04
CA VAL A 74 11.49 -1.08 5.11
C VAL A 74 10.31 -1.34 4.16
N GLN A 75 9.09 -1.43 4.69
CA GLN A 75 7.89 -1.61 3.87
C GLN A 75 7.66 -0.44 2.91
N LEU A 76 7.88 0.80 3.37
CA LEU A 76 7.77 1.98 2.51
C LEU A 76 8.78 1.92 1.37
N GLU A 77 10.01 1.46 1.63
CA GLU A 77 11.02 1.29 0.61
C GLU A 77 10.65 0.20 -0.41
N LEU A 78 10.05 -0.91 0.04
CA LEU A 78 9.51 -1.94 -0.86
C LEU A 78 8.41 -1.38 -1.77
N LEU A 79 7.48 -0.59 -1.22
CA LEU A 79 6.43 0.06 -2.00
C LEU A 79 7.00 1.03 -3.04
N ARG A 80 8.06 1.78 -2.72
CA ARG A 80 8.75 2.66 -3.67
C ARG A 80 9.42 1.88 -4.79
N ARG A 81 10.15 0.82 -4.45
CA ARG A 81 10.81 -0.06 -5.43
C ARG A 81 9.81 -0.77 -6.35
N ALA A 82 8.62 -1.08 -5.84
CA ALA A 82 7.52 -1.65 -6.61
C ALA A 82 6.73 -0.62 -7.44
N GLY A 83 7.07 0.68 -7.35
CA GLY A 83 6.39 1.75 -8.08
C GLY A 83 5.05 2.20 -7.47
N ALA A 84 4.67 1.70 -6.29
CA ALA A 84 3.43 2.05 -5.61
C ALA A 84 3.47 3.42 -4.91
N MET A 85 4.68 3.92 -4.61
CA MET A 85 4.92 5.18 -3.90
C MET A 85 6.07 5.96 -4.55
N PRO A 86 5.97 7.29 -4.64
CA PRO A 86 7.09 8.15 -5.02
C PRO A 86 8.31 8.02 -4.08
N SER A 87 9.52 8.16 -4.62
CA SER A 87 10.77 8.14 -3.84
C SER A 87 10.82 9.22 -2.75
N SER A 88 10.13 10.35 -2.96
CA SER A 88 10.02 11.46 -1.99
C SER A 88 9.01 11.23 -0.86
N SER A 89 8.11 10.24 -1.00
CA SER A 89 7.03 10.01 -0.04
C SER A 89 7.55 9.50 1.28
N ARG A 90 7.24 10.17 2.40
CA ARG A 90 7.79 9.81 3.72
C ARG A 90 6.91 8.87 4.54
N ARG A 91 5.66 8.67 4.13
CA ARG A 91 4.66 7.87 4.85
C ARG A 91 3.71 7.22 3.85
N CYS A 92 3.24 6.03 4.20
CA CYS A 92 2.13 5.36 3.51
C CYS A 92 1.33 4.56 4.53
N GLY A 93 0.00 4.66 4.46
CA GLY A 93 -0.90 3.77 5.17
C GLY A 93 -1.21 2.55 4.32
N MET A 94 -1.46 1.42 4.96
CA MET A 94 -1.92 0.20 4.31
C MET A 94 -3.22 -0.28 4.95
N ILE A 95 -4.11 -0.81 4.13
CA ILE A 95 -5.41 -1.36 4.53
C ILE A 95 -5.60 -2.74 3.92
N THR A 96 -6.42 -3.59 4.51
CA THR A 96 -6.71 -4.93 3.96
C THR A 96 -7.51 -4.84 2.66
N ARG A 97 -7.52 -5.92 1.88
CA ARG A 97 -8.31 -6.01 0.65
C ARG A 97 -9.79 -5.68 0.88
N ARG A 98 -10.39 -6.26 1.92
CA ARG A 98 -11.79 -6.02 2.28
C ARG A 98 -12.08 -4.56 2.61
N GLU A 99 -11.14 -3.89 3.30
CA GLU A 99 -11.26 -2.46 3.59
C GLU A 99 -11.13 -1.61 2.33
N ALA A 100 -10.21 -1.97 1.41
CA ALA A 100 -10.06 -1.29 0.13
C ALA A 100 -11.33 -1.36 -0.71
N GLU A 101 -11.93 -2.55 -0.85
CA GLU A 101 -13.18 -2.75 -1.57
C GLU A 101 -14.32 -1.91 -0.96
N ARG A 102 -14.49 -1.96 0.37
CA ARG A 102 -15.50 -1.15 1.07
C ARG A 102 -15.29 0.36 0.88
N LEU A 103 -14.04 0.84 0.97
CA LEU A 103 -13.73 2.24 0.77
C LEU A 103 -14.06 2.68 -0.65
N VAL A 104 -13.61 1.93 -1.65
CA VAL A 104 -13.82 2.27 -3.06
C VAL A 104 -15.31 2.22 -3.42
N ASN A 105 -16.04 1.20 -2.97
CA ASN A 105 -17.48 1.11 -3.24
C ASN A 105 -18.25 2.29 -2.63
N SER A 106 -17.88 2.76 -1.44
CA SER A 106 -18.56 3.90 -0.80
C SER A 106 -18.47 5.25 -1.53
N PHE A 107 -17.64 5.34 -2.58
CA PHE A 107 -17.50 6.50 -3.45
C PHE A 107 -18.11 6.31 -4.84
N LEU A 108 -18.26 5.06 -5.28
CA LEU A 108 -18.57 4.71 -6.68
C LEU A 108 -19.89 3.96 -6.85
N GLU A 109 -20.53 3.57 -5.75
CA GLU A 109 -21.84 2.92 -5.64
C GLU A 109 -22.73 3.71 -4.68
#